data_AF-A0A3F2U2K7-F1
#
_entry.id   AF-A0A3F2U2K7-F1
#
_cell.length_a   1.000
_cell.length_b   1.000
_cell.length_c   1.000
_cell.angle_alpha   90.00
_cell.angle_beta   90.00
_cell.angle_gamma   90.00
#
_symmetry.space_group_name_H-M   'P 1'
#
loop_
_entity.id
_entity.type
_entity.pdbx_description
1 polymer ?
#
loop_
_entity_poly.entity_id
_entity_poly.type
_entity_poly.pdbx_seq_one_letter_code
_entity_poly.pdbx_strand_id
1 'polypeptide(L)'
;MKRLRYEDGPLDAVDARIIKTLAEDARTSVADIARLVGLSGPSVSERIRRLEENGVIDGYTVRLNASGIGLPIAAWLRVRPLPGELSRVTEILRGLPEVVECDRITGDDCFIAKAHVRSMEHLEKVIDRIIPFAMTNTSIIQSSPVRRRLPAFGEPEEPGDTGTKKPRRTGAF
;
A
#
# COMPACT_ATOMS: atom_id res chain seq x y z
N MET A 1 -10.78 -9.55 -14.29
CA MET A 1 -10.64 -8.20 -13.70
C MET A 1 -12.00 -7.78 -13.16
N LYS A 2 -12.22 -7.87 -11.84
CA LYS A 2 -13.39 -7.23 -11.22
C LYS A 2 -13.22 -5.73 -11.41
N ARG A 3 -14.16 -5.09 -12.12
CA ARG A 3 -14.25 -3.63 -12.16
C ARG A 3 -14.55 -3.20 -10.73
N LEU A 4 -13.56 -2.63 -10.04
CA LEU A 4 -13.76 -1.93 -8.76
C LEU A 4 -14.47 -0.62 -9.09
N ARG A 5 -15.79 -0.70 -9.22
CA ARG A 5 -16.64 0.49 -9.17
C ARG A 5 -17.11 0.58 -7.73
N TYR A 6 -16.69 1.64 -7.05
CA TYR A 6 -17.42 2.12 -5.89
C TYR A 6 -18.77 2.63 -6.44
N GLU A 7 -19.76 1.74 -6.54
CA GLU A 7 -21.08 2.06 -7.13
C GLU A 7 -21.94 2.91 -6.17
N ASP A 8 -21.45 3.17 -4.95
CA ASP A 8 -22.17 3.86 -3.87
C ASP A 8 -21.73 5.32 -3.60
N GLY A 9 -20.93 5.95 -4.46
CA GLY A 9 -20.49 7.36 -4.33
C GLY A 9 -18.97 7.56 -4.12
N PRO A 10 -18.49 8.73 -3.70
CA PRO A 10 -17.10 8.89 -3.26
C PRO A 10 -16.90 8.40 -1.82
N LEU A 11 -15.67 8.00 -1.47
CA LEU A 11 -15.23 7.79 -0.09
C LEU A 11 -15.51 9.06 0.73
N ASP A 12 -16.33 8.95 1.79
CA ASP A 12 -16.63 10.10 2.64
C ASP A 12 -15.51 10.33 3.70
N ALA A 13 -15.59 11.47 4.40
CA ALA A 13 -14.59 11.85 5.41
C ALA A 13 -14.58 10.90 6.62
N VAL A 14 -15.67 10.19 6.89
CA VAL A 14 -15.73 9.19 7.97
C VAL A 14 -15.02 7.92 7.53
N ASP A 15 -15.31 7.43 6.32
CA ASP A 15 -14.64 6.26 5.75
C ASP A 15 -13.13 6.47 5.67
N ALA A 16 -12.69 7.65 5.24
CA ALA A 16 -11.27 8.00 5.23
C ALA A 16 -10.62 7.93 6.62
N ARG A 17 -11.32 8.36 7.68
CA ARG A 17 -10.84 8.28 9.07
C ARG A 17 -10.80 6.83 9.58
N ILE A 18 -11.80 6.01 9.23
CA ILE A 18 -11.81 4.59 9.55
C ILE A 18 -10.60 3.90 8.91
N ILE A 19 -10.37 4.10 7.61
CA ILE A 19 -9.24 3.47 6.89
C ILE A 19 -7.90 3.93 7.48
N LYS A 20 -7.73 5.22 7.76
CA LYS A 20 -6.50 5.74 8.38
C LYS A 20 -6.23 5.07 9.73
N THR A 21 -7.27 4.92 10.56
CA THR A 21 -7.17 4.27 11.88
C THR A 21 -6.77 2.80 11.74
N LEU A 22 -7.42 2.05 10.84
CA LEU A 22 -7.11 0.63 10.60
C LEU A 22 -5.73 0.43 9.96
N ALA A 23 -5.26 1.37 9.13
CA ALA A 23 -3.93 1.28 8.53
C ALA A 23 -2.80 1.56 9.54
N GLU A 24 -3.08 2.29 10.61
CA GLU A 24 -2.17 2.49 11.73
C GLU A 24 -2.12 1.27 12.65
N ASP A 25 -3.29 0.78 13.10
CA ASP A 25 -3.43 -0.48 13.81
C ASP A 25 -4.75 -1.18 13.43
N ALA A 26 -4.62 -2.23 12.63
CA ALA A 26 -5.74 -3.06 12.17
C ALA A 26 -6.45 -3.80 13.32
N ARG A 27 -5.86 -3.86 14.52
CA ARG A 27 -6.47 -4.48 15.71
C ARG A 27 -7.30 -3.51 16.54
N THR A 28 -7.37 -2.24 16.13
CA THR A 28 -8.21 -1.24 16.82
C THR A 28 -9.65 -1.73 16.86
N SER A 29 -10.27 -1.72 18.04
CA SER A 29 -11.62 -2.26 18.19
C SER A 29 -12.66 -1.37 17.50
N VAL A 30 -13.75 -1.97 17.03
CA VAL A 30 -14.89 -1.21 16.45
C VAL A 30 -15.41 -0.17 17.44
N ALA A 31 -15.42 -0.47 18.74
CA ALA A 31 -15.87 0.46 19.76
C ALA A 31 -14.96 1.69 19.86
N ASP A 32 -13.65 1.51 19.71
CA ASP A 32 -12.69 2.62 19.76
C ASP A 32 -12.78 3.48 18.49
N ILE A 33 -12.91 2.85 17.33
CA ILE A 33 -13.13 3.54 16.04
C ILE A 33 -14.44 4.33 16.10
N ALA A 34 -15.52 3.74 16.62
CA ALA A 34 -16.82 4.39 16.78
C ALA A 34 -16.74 5.66 17.65
N ARG A 35 -16.00 5.60 18.77
CA ARG A 35 -15.74 6.78 19.60
C ARG A 35 -14.92 7.85 18.84
N LEU A 36 -13.95 7.44 18.04
CA LEU A 36 -13.10 8.37 17.28
C LEU A 36 -13.88 9.11 16.17
N VAL A 37 -14.78 8.43 15.48
CA VAL A 37 -15.52 8.99 14.34
C VAL A 37 -16.91 9.52 14.68
N GLY A 38 -17.33 9.44 15.95
CA GLY A 38 -18.61 9.94 16.43
C GLY A 38 -19.83 9.15 15.94
N LEU A 39 -19.67 7.84 15.73
CA LEU A 39 -20.75 6.95 15.26
C LEU A 39 -21.03 5.83 16.27
N SER A 40 -22.14 5.11 16.04
CA SER A 40 -22.43 3.88 16.78
C SER A 40 -21.54 2.72 16.30
N GLY A 41 -21.28 1.75 17.19
CA GLY A 41 -20.54 0.53 16.83
C GLY A 41 -21.10 -0.19 15.59
N PRO A 42 -22.43 -0.47 15.53
CA PRO A 42 -23.04 -1.08 14.35
C PRO A 42 -22.84 -0.28 13.06
N SER A 43 -22.92 1.06 13.13
CA SER A 43 -22.69 1.93 11.96
C SER A 43 -21.25 1.84 11.45
N VAL A 44 -20.27 1.73 12.34
CA VAL A 44 -18.86 1.53 11.95
C VAL A 44 -18.62 0.14 11.37
N SER A 45 -19.17 -0.92 11.99
CA SER A 45 -19.07 -2.28 11.47
C SER A 45 -19.60 -2.38 10.04
N GLU A 46 -20.76 -1.77 9.78
CA GLU A 46 -21.36 -1.76 8.44
C GLU A 46 -20.48 -1.03 7.42
N ARG A 47 -19.89 0.11 7.80
CA ARG A 47 -18.95 0.84 6.93
C ARG A 47 -17.71 0.02 6.61
N ILE A 48 -17.08 -0.61 7.61
CA ILE A 48 -15.92 -1.49 7.40
C ILE A 48 -16.28 -2.62 6.43
N ARG A 49 -17.42 -3.29 6.67
CA ARG A 49 -17.91 -4.35 5.79
C ARG A 49 -18.09 -3.86 4.35
N ARG A 50 -18.70 -2.70 4.14
CA ARG A 50 -18.88 -2.12 2.79
C ARG A 50 -17.54 -1.79 2.13
N LEU A 51 -16.57 -1.27 2.89
CA LEU A 51 -15.22 -1.00 2.38
C LEU A 51 -14.50 -2.28 1.94
N GLU A 52 -14.70 -3.40 2.64
CA GLU A 52 -14.19 -4.71 2.26
C GLU A 52 -14.90 -5.28 1.03
N GLU A 53 -16.24 -5.27 1.02
CA GLU A 53 -17.05 -5.78 -0.09
C GLU A 53 -16.81 -5.03 -1.40
N ASN A 54 -16.59 -3.71 -1.31
CA ASN A 54 -16.26 -2.85 -2.44
C ASN A 54 -14.79 -2.90 -2.85
N GLY A 55 -13.94 -3.66 -2.15
CA GLY A 55 -12.50 -3.78 -2.43
C GLY A 55 -11.72 -2.50 -2.23
N VAL A 56 -12.20 -1.60 -1.35
CA VAL A 56 -11.39 -0.47 -0.86
C VAL A 56 -10.39 -0.97 0.18
N ILE A 57 -10.82 -1.91 1.02
CA ILE A 57 -9.95 -2.69 1.90
C ILE A 57 -9.78 -4.07 1.26
N ASP A 58 -8.62 -4.31 0.66
CA ASP A 58 -8.30 -5.62 0.06
C ASP A 58 -8.01 -6.70 1.12
N GLY A 59 -7.64 -6.29 2.34
CA GLY A 59 -7.41 -7.20 3.46
C GLY A 59 -6.52 -6.60 4.54
N TYR A 60 -6.38 -7.36 5.63
CA TYR A 60 -5.56 -7.00 6.79
C TYR A 60 -4.29 -7.85 6.80
N THR A 61 -3.14 -7.22 7.01
CA THR A 61 -1.84 -7.89 6.96
C THR A 61 -0.90 -7.39 8.04
N VAL A 62 0.19 -8.11 8.23
CA VAL A 62 1.27 -7.75 9.15
C VAL A 62 2.43 -7.15 8.38
N ARG A 63 2.98 -6.03 8.89
CA ARG A 63 4.21 -5.46 8.35
C ARG A 63 5.42 -6.14 8.98
N LEU A 64 6.08 -7.00 8.20
CA LEU A 64 7.26 -7.73 8.65
C LEU A 64 8.55 -6.93 8.47
N ASN A 65 9.48 -7.09 9.42
CA ASN A 65 10.87 -6.72 9.23
C ASN A 65 11.61 -7.90 8.59
N ALA A 66 11.89 -7.82 7.28
CA ALA A 66 12.58 -8.88 6.54
C ALA A 66 13.93 -9.25 7.17
N SER A 67 14.71 -8.26 7.64
CA SER A 67 15.98 -8.52 8.32
C SER A 67 15.79 -9.31 9.61
N GLY A 68 14.70 -9.05 10.35
CA GLY A 68 14.35 -9.75 11.59
C GLY A 68 13.98 -11.23 11.40
N ILE A 69 13.66 -11.65 10.17
CA ILE A 69 13.37 -13.04 9.82
C ILE A 69 14.49 -13.69 8.99
N GLY A 70 15.70 -13.12 8.99
CA GLY A 70 16.87 -13.69 8.33
C GLY A 70 17.02 -13.35 6.84
N LEU A 71 16.30 -12.34 6.34
CA LEU A 71 16.41 -11.81 4.97
C LEU A 71 16.90 -10.35 4.97
N PRO A 72 18.16 -10.09 5.37
CA PRO A 72 18.65 -8.74 5.60
C PRO A 72 18.86 -7.92 4.32
N ILE A 73 19.02 -8.55 3.16
CA ILE A 73 19.30 -7.86 1.91
C ILE A 73 18.00 -7.68 1.15
N ALA A 74 17.74 -6.47 0.67
CA ALA A 74 16.64 -6.15 -0.21
C ALA A 74 17.18 -5.58 -1.53
N ALA A 75 16.56 -5.95 -2.65
CA ALA A 75 16.98 -5.50 -3.97
C ALA A 75 15.78 -5.22 -4.88
N TRP A 76 15.94 -4.24 -5.75
CA TRP A 76 15.11 -4.06 -6.92
C TRP A 76 15.72 -4.79 -8.11
N LEU A 77 14.90 -5.58 -8.79
CA LEU A 77 15.21 -6.31 -10.00
C LEU A 77 14.37 -5.70 -11.13
N ARG A 78 15.02 -5.00 -12.06
CA ARG A 78 14.37 -4.62 -13.31
C ARG A 78 14.60 -5.71 -14.33
N VAL A 79 13.53 -6.21 -14.93
CA VAL A 79 13.56 -7.42 -15.76
C VAL A 79 12.94 -7.09 -17.12
N ARG A 80 13.72 -7.34 -18.17
CA ARG A 80 13.32 -7.21 -19.57
C ARG A 80 13.37 -8.59 -20.23
N PRO A 81 12.22 -9.28 -20.38
CA PRO A 81 12.14 -10.56 -21.08
C PRO A 81 12.73 -10.49 -22.48
N LEU A 82 13.35 -11.58 -22.90
CA LEU A 82 13.73 -11.79 -24.29
C LEU A 82 12.47 -11.93 -25.17
N PRO A 83 12.57 -11.72 -26.50
CA PRO A 83 11.44 -11.90 -27.40
C PRO A 83 10.78 -13.27 -27.24
N GLY A 84 9.47 -13.30 -26.99
CA GLY A 84 8.70 -14.53 -26.78
C GLY A 84 8.68 -15.08 -25.35
N GLU A 85 9.52 -14.58 -24.45
CA GLU A 85 9.69 -15.14 -23.08
C GLU A 85 8.83 -14.46 -22.00
N LEU A 86 8.03 -13.45 -22.37
CA LEU A 86 7.24 -12.64 -21.43
C LEU A 86 6.39 -13.50 -20.46
N SER A 87 5.65 -14.48 -20.99
CA SER A 87 4.81 -15.36 -20.17
C SER A 87 5.64 -16.24 -19.24
N ARG A 88 6.76 -16.77 -19.72
CA ARG A 88 7.66 -17.62 -18.93
C ARG A 88 8.30 -16.84 -17.79
N VAL A 89 8.81 -15.65 -18.06
CA VAL A 89 9.39 -14.75 -17.04
C VAL A 89 8.33 -14.37 -16.01
N THR A 90 7.08 -14.13 -16.43
CA THR A 90 5.98 -13.84 -15.50
C THR A 90 5.77 -15.00 -14.53
N GLU A 91 5.73 -16.25 -15.00
CA GLU A 91 5.57 -17.42 -14.14
C GLU A 91 6.79 -17.65 -13.22
N ILE A 92 8.00 -17.42 -13.73
CA ILE A 92 9.22 -17.49 -12.91
C ILE A 92 9.16 -16.49 -11.76
N LEU A 93 8.82 -15.22 -12.04
CA LEU A 93 8.73 -14.16 -11.03
C LEU A 93 7.65 -14.46 -9.99
N ARG A 94 6.48 -14.99 -10.41
CA ARG A 94 5.42 -15.42 -9.48
C ARG A 94 5.84 -16.59 -8.60
N GLY A 95 6.66 -17.50 -9.12
CA GLY A 95 7.12 -18.70 -8.42
C GLY A 95 8.37 -18.48 -7.55
N LEU A 96 8.93 -17.27 -7.52
CA LEU A 96 10.09 -16.93 -6.69
C LEU A 96 9.62 -16.41 -5.33
N PRO A 97 9.79 -17.17 -4.22
CA PRO A 97 9.36 -16.73 -2.90
C PRO A 97 10.15 -15.51 -2.38
N GLU A 98 11.34 -15.27 -2.93
CA GLU A 98 12.15 -14.09 -2.62
C GLU A 98 11.52 -12.81 -3.18
N VAL A 99 10.75 -12.91 -4.26
CA VAL A 99 10.07 -11.78 -4.91
C VAL A 99 8.76 -11.51 -4.18
N VAL A 100 8.69 -10.38 -3.48
CA VAL A 100 7.55 -10.01 -2.62
C VAL A 100 6.60 -9.01 -3.28
N GLU A 101 7.09 -8.27 -4.28
CA GLU A 101 6.32 -7.30 -5.05
C GLU A 101 6.85 -7.36 -6.49
N CYS A 102 5.97 -7.31 -7.49
CA CYS A 102 6.38 -7.26 -8.89
C CYS A 102 5.30 -6.58 -9.73
N ASP A 103 5.64 -5.42 -10.29
CA ASP A 103 4.76 -4.67 -11.17
C ASP A 103 5.20 -4.82 -12.62
N ARG A 104 4.21 -4.94 -13.50
CA ARG A 104 4.42 -4.75 -14.94
C ARG A 104 4.32 -3.26 -15.23
N ILE A 105 5.37 -2.69 -15.83
CA ILE A 105 5.50 -1.25 -16.00
C ILE A 105 5.60 -0.86 -17.48
N THR A 106 5.36 0.41 -17.75
CA THR A 106 5.71 1.03 -19.03
C THR A 106 7.17 1.46 -19.03
N GLY A 107 7.73 1.63 -20.23
CA GLY A 107 9.12 2.02 -20.42
C GLY A 107 9.97 0.86 -20.91
N ASP A 108 11.26 0.96 -20.60
CA ASP A 108 12.32 0.13 -21.15
C ASP A 108 12.33 -1.30 -20.58
N ASP A 109 12.05 -1.44 -19.29
CA ASP A 109 11.93 -2.72 -18.61
C ASP A 109 10.47 -3.14 -18.54
N CYS A 110 10.16 -4.43 -18.67
CA CYS A 110 8.78 -4.90 -18.60
C CYS A 110 8.30 -5.08 -17.15
N PHE A 111 9.22 -5.41 -16.24
CA PHE A 111 8.90 -5.64 -14.84
C PHE A 111 9.88 -4.94 -13.90
N ILE A 112 9.35 -4.50 -12.76
CA ILE A 112 10.14 -4.12 -11.58
C ILE A 112 9.70 -5.00 -10.42
N ALA A 113 10.61 -5.81 -9.91
CA ALA A 113 10.38 -6.73 -8.81
C ALA A 113 11.21 -6.35 -7.58
N LYS A 114 10.62 -6.45 -6.40
CA LYS A 114 11.30 -6.32 -5.11
C LYS A 114 11.60 -7.69 -4.56
N ALA A 115 12.86 -7.94 -4.23
CA ALA A 115 13.29 -9.19 -3.62
C ALA A 115 13.90 -8.99 -2.23
N HIS A 116 13.69 -9.95 -1.34
CA HIS A 116 14.37 -10.07 -0.05
C HIS A 116 15.16 -11.39 0.02
N VAL A 117 16.43 -11.31 0.40
CA VAL A 117 17.37 -12.45 0.35
C VAL A 117 18.29 -12.49 1.56
N ARG A 118 18.79 -13.70 1.87
CA ARG A 118 19.64 -13.96 3.03
C ARG A 118 21.12 -13.57 2.86
N SER A 119 21.61 -13.54 1.62
CA SER A 119 23.01 -13.24 1.29
C SER A 119 23.15 -12.81 -0.18
N MET A 120 24.32 -12.31 -0.55
CA MET A 120 24.65 -11.97 -1.95
C MET A 120 24.66 -13.22 -2.85
N GLU A 121 25.19 -14.34 -2.35
CA GLU A 121 25.14 -15.63 -3.06
C GLU A 121 23.69 -16.09 -3.28
N HIS A 122 22.78 -15.83 -2.32
CA HIS A 122 21.37 -16.14 -2.51
C HIS A 122 20.74 -15.25 -3.60
N LEU A 123 21.11 -13.97 -3.65
CA LEU A 123 20.66 -13.05 -4.69
C LEU A 123 21.08 -13.51 -6.08
N GLU A 124 22.34 -13.94 -6.22
CA GLU A 124 22.86 -14.50 -7.48
C GLU A 124 22.01 -15.69 -7.95
N LYS A 125 21.72 -16.65 -7.07
CA LYS A 125 20.85 -17.79 -7.38
C LYS A 125 19.44 -17.39 -7.82
N VAL A 126 18.89 -16.32 -7.26
CA VAL A 126 17.59 -15.77 -7.69
C VAL A 126 17.68 -15.19 -9.09
N ILE A 127 18.74 -14.43 -9.37
CA ILE A 127 18.98 -13.79 -10.67
C ILE A 127 19.26 -14.84 -11.76
N ASP A 128 20.00 -15.90 -11.45
CA ASP A 128 20.34 -17.00 -12.36
C ASP A 128 19.09 -17.74 -12.87
N ARG A 129 18.01 -17.75 -12.10
CA ARG A 129 16.73 -18.32 -12.53
C ARG A 129 16.03 -17.46 -13.60
N ILE A 130 16.42 -16.18 -13.73
CA ILE A 130 15.79 -15.19 -14.60
C ILE A 130 16.63 -14.92 -15.86
N ILE A 131 17.97 -14.82 -15.72
CA ILE A 131 18.92 -14.49 -16.80
C ILE A 131 18.70 -15.28 -18.11
N PRO A 132 18.38 -16.59 -18.10
CA PRO A 132 18.21 -17.34 -19.34
C PRO A 132 17.06 -16.83 -20.24
N PHE A 133 16.12 -16.07 -19.68
CA PHE A 133 14.89 -15.65 -20.35
C PHE A 133 14.71 -14.13 -20.38
N ALA A 134 15.59 -13.39 -19.71
CA ALA A 134 15.48 -11.94 -19.58
C ALA A 134 16.83 -11.28 -19.30
N MET A 135 16.96 -10.05 -19.77
CA MET A 135 17.99 -9.14 -19.25
C MET A 135 17.55 -8.63 -17.87
N THR A 136 18.48 -8.54 -16.93
CA THR A 136 18.21 -8.07 -15.57
C THR A 136 19.13 -6.90 -15.20
N ASN A 137 18.60 -5.97 -14.42
CA ASN A 137 19.38 -4.93 -13.76
C ASN A 137 19.00 -4.89 -12.27
N THR A 138 19.99 -5.11 -11.41
CA THR A 138 19.78 -5.27 -9.97
C THR A 138 20.32 -4.05 -9.22
N SER A 139 19.53 -3.53 -8.28
CA SER A 139 19.92 -2.42 -7.40
C SER A 139 19.64 -2.78 -5.94
N ILE A 140 20.69 -2.86 -5.13
CA ILE A 140 20.58 -3.19 -3.71
C ILE A 140 20.07 -1.96 -2.94
N ILE A 141 19.07 -2.16 -2.10
CA ILE A 141 18.45 -1.11 -1.29
C ILE A 141 19.33 -0.86 -0.06
N GLN A 142 20.03 0.28 -0.03
CA GLN A 142 20.87 0.66 1.12
C GLN A 142 20.04 1.20 2.29
N SER A 143 18.98 1.95 1.98
CA SER A 143 18.05 2.48 2.98
C SER A 143 16.70 2.77 2.32
N SER A 144 15.66 3.00 3.13
CA SER A 144 14.35 3.44 2.62
C SER A 144 13.86 4.63 3.45
N PRO A 145 14.30 5.86 3.12
CA PRO A 145 13.96 7.07 3.87
C PRO A 145 12.44 7.29 3.99
N VAL A 146 11.70 6.90 2.96
CA VAL A 146 10.24 6.84 2.98
C VAL A 146 9.81 5.38 3.08
N ARG A 147 9.11 5.04 4.16
CA ARG A 147 8.48 3.72 4.32
C ARG A 147 7.15 3.68 3.57
N ARG A 148 6.74 2.47 3.17
CA ARG A 148 5.40 2.25 2.60
C ARG A 148 4.34 2.76 3.57
N ARG A 149 3.49 3.64 3.08
CA ARG A 149 2.39 4.30 3.78
C ARG A 149 1.22 4.46 2.84
N LEU A 150 0.06 4.79 3.37
CA LEU A 150 -1.12 5.09 2.56
C LEU A 150 -0.85 6.24 1.58
N PRO A 151 -1.43 6.20 0.37
CA PRO A 151 -1.48 7.38 -0.50
C PRO A 151 -2.34 8.47 0.15
N ALA A 152 -2.25 9.70 -0.37
CA ALA A 152 -3.15 10.76 0.05
C ALA A 152 -4.55 10.51 -0.52
N PHE A 153 -5.55 10.36 0.35
CA PHE A 153 -6.97 10.25 0.00
C PHE A 153 -7.86 10.76 1.14
N GLY A 154 -9.10 11.14 0.78
CA GLY A 154 -9.98 11.95 1.63
C GLY A 154 -9.49 13.39 1.67
N GLU A 155 -10.41 14.36 1.64
CA GLU A 155 -10.03 15.78 1.71
C GLU A 155 -9.14 16.03 2.94
N PRO A 156 -8.09 16.85 2.82
CA PRO A 156 -7.46 17.40 4.01
C PRO A 156 -8.55 18.14 4.78
N GLU A 157 -8.78 17.81 6.05
CA GLU A 157 -9.54 18.72 6.92
C GLU A 157 -8.81 20.06 6.82
N GLU A 158 -9.45 21.07 6.20
CA GLU A 158 -8.99 22.44 6.35
C GLU A 158 -8.85 22.69 7.85
N PRO A 159 -7.70 23.19 8.33
CA PRO A 159 -7.56 23.52 9.74
C PRO A 159 -8.67 24.52 10.06
N GLY A 160 -9.62 24.06 10.88
CA GLY A 160 -10.88 24.74 11.10
C GLY A 160 -10.69 26.21 11.42
N ASP A 161 -11.51 27.02 10.76
CA ASP A 161 -11.90 28.35 11.18
C ASP A 161 -12.18 28.33 12.69
N THR A 162 -11.15 28.65 13.48
CA THR A 162 -11.30 28.97 14.89
C THR A 162 -12.15 30.22 14.93
N GLY A 163 -13.46 30.00 15.07
CA GLY A 163 -14.49 31.01 15.07
C GLY A 163 -14.09 32.19 15.93
N THR A 164 -13.56 33.22 15.28
CA THR A 164 -13.46 34.54 15.87
C THR A 164 -14.78 35.21 15.53
N LYS A 165 -15.80 34.95 16.36
CA LYS A 165 -16.99 35.80 16.40
C LYS A 165 -16.50 37.24 16.55
N LYS A 166 -16.54 38.01 15.45
CA LYS A 166 -16.36 39.47 15.50
C LYS A 166 -17.30 40.00 16.58
N PRO A 167 -16.82 40.84 17.53
CA PRO A 167 -17.72 41.44 18.49
C PRO A 167 -18.70 42.33 17.72
N ARG A 168 -20.00 42.16 18.00
CA ARG A 168 -21.03 43.11 17.57
C ARG A 168 -20.62 44.46 18.16
N ARG A 169 -20.26 45.43 17.32
CA ARG A 169 -20.09 46.82 17.74
C ARG A 169 -21.47 47.36 18.09
N THR A 170 -21.74 47.43 19.37
CA THR A 170 -22.84 48.19 19.97
C THR A 170 -22.41 49.65 20.09
N GLY A 171 -23.11 50.55 19.39
CA GLY A 171 -23.45 51.92 19.84
C GLY A 171 -22.40 53.05 19.90
N ALA A 172 -22.89 54.24 19.50
CA ALA A 172 -22.46 55.62 19.82
C ALA A 172 -21.08 56.07 19.30
N PHE A 173 -20.91 57.17 18.57
CA PHE A 173 -21.54 58.51 18.60
C PHE A 173 -21.74 59.08 17.18
#